data_AF-A0A5N5TDV5-F1
#
_entry.id   AF-A0A5N5TDV5-F1
#
_cell.length_a   1.000
_cell.length_b   1.000
_cell.length_c   1.000
_cell.angle_alpha   90.00
_cell.angle_beta   90.00
_cell.angle_gamma   90.00
#
_symmetry.space_group_name_H-M   'P 1'
#
loop_
_entity.id
_entity.type
_entity.pdbx_description
1 polymer ?
#
loop_
_entity_poly.entity_id
_entity_poly.type
_entity_poly.pdbx_seq_one_letter_code
_entity_poly.pdbx_strand_id
1 'polypeptide(L)'
;MSDDDENLSCREKLIKRHKLEAKELQGKILQLKKSVNKDKKRKKMVQEEILKLEKDLKERQALELSQLETEEKQGPAPVTEEMNSLNINETNSDLIENEEVLTNDDNNHEKKLSKAEKRRQKKAEAAKERELLIKEAEKANKFCARNVEAGKLKAILKEKKLQILYAALAHQLKSEDYSISSLRSKTASYIRSKLDDFMPFITDPETGDLLDQTQLEKYCDEIENTSAWGGQPELATRIKKAV
;
A
#
# COMPACT_ATOMS: atom_id res chain seq x y z
N MET A 1 -10.16 38.03 18.63
CA MET A 1 -8.81 37.66 19.08
C MET A 1 -8.98 36.64 20.18
N SER A 2 -8.01 35.74 20.35
CA SER A 2 -7.91 34.84 21.50
C SER A 2 -6.63 35.20 22.24
N ASP A 3 -6.63 35.10 23.56
CA ASP A 3 -5.62 35.73 24.42
C ASP A 3 -4.23 35.03 24.38
N ASP A 4 -4.12 33.92 23.63
CA ASP A 4 -2.88 33.16 23.39
C ASP A 4 -1.83 33.86 22.48
N ASP A 5 -2.16 35.00 21.85
CA ASP A 5 -1.24 35.71 20.95
C ASP A 5 -0.36 36.79 21.64
N GLU A 6 -0.69 37.22 22.87
CA GLU A 6 0.11 38.26 23.54
C GLU A 6 1.50 37.75 23.94
N ASN A 7 1.57 36.60 24.62
CA ASN A 7 2.79 36.07 25.26
C ASN A 7 3.75 35.30 24.35
N LEU A 8 3.63 35.46 23.02
CA LEU A 8 4.45 34.77 22.03
C LEU A 8 5.70 35.59 21.63
N SER A 9 6.85 34.95 21.40
CA SER A 9 8.07 35.64 20.97
C SER A 9 7.95 36.25 19.56
N CYS A 10 8.76 37.27 19.25
CA CYS A 10 8.74 37.95 17.94
C CYS A 10 8.96 36.96 16.78
N ARG A 11 9.96 36.09 16.93
CA ARG A 11 10.28 34.99 16.00
C ARG A 11 9.12 34.02 15.79
N GLU A 12 8.39 33.69 16.86
CA GLU A 12 7.22 32.81 16.81
C GLU A 12 6.01 33.48 16.14
N LYS A 13 5.82 34.79 16.36
CA LYS A 13 4.79 35.60 15.70
C LYS A 13 5.05 35.68 14.19
N LEU A 14 6.31 35.84 13.76
CA LEU A 14 6.68 35.75 12.34
C LEU A 14 6.39 34.36 11.77
N ILE A 15 6.77 33.28 12.46
CA ILE A 15 6.50 31.90 12.02
C ILE A 15 4.99 31.60 11.95
N LYS A 16 4.16 32.15 12.85
CA LYS A 16 2.69 32.11 12.71
C LYS A 16 2.24 32.83 11.42
N ARG A 17 2.76 34.03 11.14
CA ARG A 17 2.45 34.80 9.91
C ARG A 17 2.81 34.01 8.65
N HIS A 18 4.02 33.45 8.58
CA HIS A 18 4.51 32.66 7.43
C HIS A 18 3.64 31.42 7.16
N LYS A 19 3.18 30.74 8.20
CA LYS A 19 2.25 29.60 8.09
C LYS A 19 0.87 30.00 7.54
N LEU A 20 0.38 31.21 7.87
CA LEU A 20 -0.85 31.76 7.30
C LEU A 20 -0.68 32.14 5.83
N GLU A 21 0.37 32.89 5.49
CA GLU A 21 0.71 33.26 4.11
C GLU A 21 0.86 32.04 3.19
N ALA A 22 1.53 30.98 3.66
CA ALA A 22 1.67 29.74 2.90
C ALA A 22 0.31 29.06 2.66
N LYS A 23 -0.61 29.09 3.64
CA LYS A 23 -1.96 28.54 3.52
C LYS A 23 -2.83 29.36 2.54
N GLU A 24 -2.73 30.68 2.58
CA GLU A 24 -3.38 31.58 1.62
C GLU A 24 -2.84 31.38 0.20
N LEU A 25 -1.52 31.26 0.04
CA LEU A 25 -0.90 30.97 -1.25
C LEU A 25 -1.38 29.63 -1.80
N GLN A 26 -1.46 28.56 -1.00
CA GLN A 26 -2.04 27.29 -1.45
C GLN A 26 -3.51 27.41 -1.87
N GLY A 27 -4.30 28.26 -1.19
CA GLY A 27 -5.65 28.62 -1.61
C GLY A 27 -5.69 29.32 -2.98
N LYS A 28 -4.83 30.32 -3.19
CA LYS A 28 -4.68 31.05 -4.46
C LYS A 28 -4.20 30.13 -5.60
N ILE A 29 -3.24 29.25 -5.32
CA ILE A 29 -2.74 28.22 -6.23
C ILE A 29 -3.86 27.25 -6.64
N LEU A 30 -4.75 26.86 -5.71
CA LEU A 30 -5.89 26.02 -6.03
C LEU A 30 -6.93 26.74 -6.91
N GLN A 31 -7.14 28.04 -6.72
CA GLN A 31 -7.99 28.86 -7.59
C GLN A 31 -7.38 28.99 -9.00
N LEU A 32 -6.08 29.31 -9.09
CA LEU A 32 -5.33 29.38 -10.36
C LEU A 32 -5.33 28.04 -11.12
N LYS A 33 -5.13 26.91 -10.41
CA LYS A 33 -5.23 25.56 -10.99
C LYS A 33 -6.66 25.23 -11.48
N LYS A 34 -7.71 25.86 -10.93
CA LYS A 34 -9.12 25.67 -11.32
C LYS A 34 -9.59 26.60 -12.45
N SER A 35 -9.01 27.78 -12.62
CA SER A 35 -9.36 28.71 -13.73
C SER A 35 -8.81 28.28 -15.09
N VAL A 36 -7.91 27.29 -15.11
CA VAL A 36 -7.28 26.76 -16.32
C VAL A 36 -8.09 25.59 -16.90
N ASN A 37 -8.77 25.88 -18.02
CA ASN A 37 -9.39 24.87 -18.89
C ASN A 37 -8.35 24.04 -19.66
N LYS A 38 -8.79 23.21 -20.63
CA LYS A 38 -7.95 22.27 -21.41
C LYS A 38 -6.82 22.93 -22.26
N ASP A 39 -6.66 24.25 -22.23
CA ASP A 39 -5.69 25.02 -23.00
C ASP A 39 -4.23 24.80 -22.55
N LYS A 40 -3.49 24.02 -23.35
CA LYS A 40 -2.07 23.68 -23.09
C LYS A 40 -1.15 24.91 -22.95
N LYS A 41 -1.45 26.05 -23.58
CA LYS A 41 -0.68 27.30 -23.43
C LYS A 41 -0.99 28.02 -22.10
N ARG A 42 -2.27 28.20 -21.76
CA ARG A 42 -2.67 28.83 -20.47
C ARG A 42 -2.19 28.00 -19.28
N LYS A 43 -2.24 26.66 -19.39
CA LYS A 43 -1.73 25.75 -18.34
C LYS A 43 -0.23 25.91 -18.07
N LYS A 44 0.58 26.20 -19.09
CA LYS A 44 2.01 26.53 -18.89
C LYS A 44 2.18 27.87 -18.20
N MET A 45 1.56 28.93 -18.72
CA MET A 45 1.69 30.28 -18.16
C MET A 45 1.28 30.34 -16.69
N VAL A 46 0.17 29.69 -16.31
CA VAL A 46 -0.27 29.62 -14.91
C VAL A 46 0.63 28.73 -14.06
N GLN A 47 1.26 27.69 -14.62
CA GLN A 47 2.27 26.91 -13.89
C GLN A 47 3.55 27.72 -13.65
N GLU A 48 3.98 28.53 -14.62
CA GLU A 48 5.10 29.47 -14.51
C GLU A 48 4.79 30.59 -13.49
N GLU A 49 3.56 31.11 -13.48
CA GLU A 49 3.06 32.07 -12.48
C GLU A 49 3.03 31.48 -11.06
N ILE A 50 2.55 30.24 -10.90
CA ILE A 50 2.54 29.53 -9.60
C ILE A 50 3.98 29.36 -9.09
N LEU A 51 4.90 28.88 -9.93
CA LEU A 51 6.31 28.72 -9.55
C LEU A 51 6.95 30.06 -9.16
N LYS A 52 6.57 31.16 -9.82
CA LYS A 52 7.00 32.51 -9.42
C LYS A 52 6.44 32.89 -8.05
N LEU A 53 5.14 32.72 -7.80
CA LEU A 53 4.52 33.08 -6.52
C LEU A 53 5.06 32.24 -5.35
N GLU A 54 5.35 30.94 -5.57
CA GLU A 54 6.00 30.07 -4.59
C GLU A 54 7.45 30.50 -4.31
N LYS A 55 8.18 30.94 -5.34
CA LYS A 55 9.53 31.50 -5.21
C LYS A 55 9.54 32.84 -4.47
N ASP A 56 8.76 33.82 -4.95
CA ASP A 56 8.69 35.19 -4.41
C ASP A 56 8.30 35.19 -2.92
N LEU A 57 7.43 34.26 -2.49
CA LEU A 57 7.10 34.08 -1.07
C LEU A 57 8.27 33.50 -0.28
N LYS A 58 8.90 32.43 -0.78
CA LYS A 58 10.01 31.77 -0.08
C LYS A 58 11.22 32.70 0.07
N GLU A 59 11.55 33.50 -0.95
CA GLU A 59 12.63 34.49 -0.87
C GLU A 59 12.32 35.58 0.17
N ARG A 60 11.08 36.08 0.25
CA ARG A 60 10.68 37.03 1.30
C ARG A 60 10.78 36.42 2.69
N GLN A 61 10.23 35.22 2.90
CA GLN A 61 10.23 34.57 4.22
C GLN A 61 11.64 34.23 4.70
N ALA A 62 12.56 33.86 3.78
CA ALA A 62 13.97 33.68 4.08
C ALA A 62 14.67 35.01 4.45
N LEU A 63 14.37 36.11 3.74
CA LEU A 63 14.90 37.44 4.06
C LEU A 63 14.42 37.91 5.44
N GLU A 64 13.12 37.82 5.74
CA GLU A 64 12.55 38.22 7.04
C GLU A 64 13.13 37.39 8.21
N LEU A 65 13.38 36.09 8.01
CA LEU A 65 14.07 35.25 9.00
C LEU A 65 15.54 35.66 9.17
N SER A 66 16.26 35.94 8.08
CA SER A 66 17.65 36.40 8.17
C SER A 66 17.80 37.77 8.84
N GLN A 67 16.81 38.65 8.66
CA GLN A 67 16.75 39.96 9.31
C GLN A 67 16.52 39.81 10.82
N LEU A 68 15.53 39.01 11.24
CA LEU A 68 15.37 38.68 12.66
C LEU A 68 16.62 38.01 13.25
N GLU A 69 17.32 37.14 12.52
CA GLU A 69 18.57 36.53 13.00
C GLU A 69 19.76 37.48 13.08
N THR A 70 19.73 38.62 12.40
CA THR A 70 20.67 39.74 12.62
C THR A 70 20.23 40.65 13.76
N GLU A 71 18.94 40.90 13.92
CA GLU A 71 18.38 41.72 15.01
C GLU A 71 18.49 41.02 16.38
N GLU A 72 18.21 39.71 16.46
CA GLU A 72 18.46 38.87 17.66
C GLU A 72 19.95 38.81 18.06
N LYS A 73 20.87 39.24 17.17
CA LYS A 73 22.32 39.33 17.42
C LYS A 73 22.83 40.76 17.60
N GLN A 74 22.00 41.79 17.43
CA GLN A 74 22.40 43.19 17.56
C GLN A 74 21.57 43.93 18.62
N GLY A 75 22.09 43.91 19.85
CA GLY A 75 21.88 45.03 20.78
C GLY A 75 22.45 46.34 20.19
N PRO A 76 22.10 47.51 20.77
CA PRO A 76 22.26 48.81 20.11
C PRO A 76 23.69 49.12 19.67
N ALA A 77 23.83 49.55 18.41
CA ALA A 77 25.09 49.79 17.70
C ALA A 77 25.84 51.07 18.14
N PRO A 78 27.09 51.29 17.67
CA PRO A 78 27.28 51.82 16.31
C PRO A 78 28.32 51.08 15.42
N VAL A 79 28.20 51.31 14.11
CA VAL A 79 29.19 51.24 12.99
C VAL A 79 30.68 51.30 13.43
N THR A 80 31.65 50.53 12.90
CA THR A 80 32.03 50.29 11.48
C THR A 80 32.92 49.05 11.23
N GLU A 81 32.88 48.51 10.00
CA GLU A 81 33.98 47.87 9.21
C GLU A 81 34.70 46.55 9.63
N GLU A 82 35.26 45.90 8.58
CA GLU A 82 36.24 44.79 8.46
C GLU A 82 36.06 43.39 9.14
N MET A 83 35.73 42.40 8.29
CA MET A 83 36.57 41.24 7.89
C MET A 83 37.08 40.19 8.92
N ASN A 84 36.90 38.90 8.59
CA ASN A 84 37.43 37.67 9.24
C ASN A 84 36.89 37.39 10.68
N SER A 85 36.52 36.15 11.06
CA SER A 85 37.25 34.89 10.79
C SER A 85 36.34 33.65 10.79
N LEU A 86 36.83 32.56 10.21
CA LEU A 86 36.22 31.22 10.28
C LEU A 86 36.40 30.60 11.69
N ASN A 87 35.39 29.90 12.19
CA ASN A 87 35.60 28.72 13.03
C ASN A 87 34.45 27.71 12.85
N ILE A 88 34.74 26.42 13.04
CA ILE A 88 33.84 25.28 12.81
C ILE A 88 33.81 24.41 14.07
N ASN A 89 32.64 23.83 14.36
CA ASN A 89 32.37 22.49 14.93
C ASN A 89 30.88 22.47 15.35
N GLU A 90 30.05 21.58 14.77
CA GLU A 90 29.75 20.22 15.28
C GLU A 90 29.10 20.25 16.68
N THR A 91 27.92 19.64 16.92
CA THR A 91 27.50 18.28 16.53
C THR A 91 25.96 18.11 16.50
N ASN A 92 25.49 17.20 15.62
CA ASN A 92 24.30 16.33 15.72
C ASN A 92 22.88 16.96 15.84
N SER A 93 21.79 16.34 15.34
CA SER A 93 21.63 15.04 14.64
C SER A 93 20.46 15.04 13.64
N ASP A 94 20.47 14.03 12.75
CA ASP A 94 19.34 13.44 12.00
C ASP A 94 18.65 14.35 10.94
N LEU A 95 18.97 14.25 9.63
CA LEU A 95 18.56 13.22 8.64
C LEU A 95 17.02 13.26 8.38
N ILE A 96 16.47 13.34 7.15
CA ILE A 96 16.75 12.69 5.83
C ILE A 96 16.21 13.64 4.69
N GLU A 97 16.63 13.71 3.42
CA GLU A 97 17.83 13.33 2.61
C GLU A 97 17.57 13.70 1.10
N ASN A 98 18.51 13.44 0.17
CA ASN A 98 18.35 13.28 -1.30
C ASN A 98 17.82 14.43 -2.22
N GLU A 99 18.75 15.34 -2.60
CA GLU A 99 19.25 15.65 -3.97
C GLU A 99 18.31 15.79 -5.22
N GLU A 100 18.65 16.52 -6.31
CA GLU A 100 19.95 17.00 -6.83
C GLU A 100 19.95 18.49 -7.27
N VAL A 101 20.94 19.22 -6.74
CA VAL A 101 21.93 20.11 -7.41
C VAL A 101 21.66 20.71 -8.82
N LEU A 102 21.93 22.02 -8.94
CA LEU A 102 22.68 22.59 -10.08
C LEU A 102 23.73 23.60 -9.60
N THR A 103 25.01 23.24 -9.71
CA THR A 103 26.17 24.13 -9.65
C THR A 103 27.19 23.67 -10.70
N ASN A 104 27.99 24.60 -11.20
CA ASN A 104 29.15 24.34 -12.06
C ASN A 104 30.36 25.09 -11.46
N ASP A 105 31.61 24.72 -11.74
CA ASP A 105 32.16 23.50 -12.39
C ASP A 105 33.42 23.10 -11.54
N ASP A 106 34.43 22.29 -11.91
CA ASP A 106 34.96 21.81 -13.19
C ASP A 106 35.81 20.52 -12.97
N ASN A 107 36.42 20.00 -14.03
CA ASN A 107 37.56 19.07 -14.00
C ASN A 107 37.40 17.75 -13.22
N ASN A 108 36.30 17.02 -13.44
CA ASN A 108 36.39 15.56 -13.51
C ASN A 108 35.42 15.00 -14.55
N HIS A 109 35.86 14.00 -15.33
CA HIS A 109 35.18 13.57 -16.55
C HIS A 109 34.17 12.43 -16.33
N GLU A 110 33.49 12.42 -15.19
CA GLU A 110 32.48 11.40 -14.86
C GLU A 110 31.25 11.50 -15.77
N LYS A 111 30.79 10.34 -16.26
CA LYS A 111 29.67 10.24 -17.21
C LYS A 111 28.33 10.49 -16.51
N LYS A 112 27.94 11.76 -16.40
CA LYS A 112 26.62 12.21 -15.92
C LYS A 112 25.51 11.35 -16.57
N LEU A 113 24.77 10.60 -15.75
CA LEU A 113 23.82 9.57 -16.19
C LEU A 113 22.73 10.13 -17.12
N SER A 114 22.28 9.32 -18.08
CA SER A 114 21.36 9.80 -19.11
C SER A 114 19.99 10.21 -18.54
N LYS A 115 19.36 11.25 -19.11
CA LYS A 115 17.96 11.61 -18.82
C LYS A 115 16.97 10.47 -19.09
N ALA A 116 17.33 9.48 -19.93
CA ALA A 116 16.55 8.25 -20.12
C ALA A 116 16.75 7.24 -18.97
N GLU A 117 17.93 7.24 -18.36
CA GLU A 117 18.35 6.32 -17.30
C GLU A 117 17.82 6.74 -15.94
N LYS A 118 17.92 8.03 -15.59
CA LYS A 118 17.26 8.60 -14.40
C LYS A 118 15.74 8.40 -14.40
N ARG A 119 15.11 8.34 -15.60
CA ARG A 119 13.69 7.95 -15.76
C ARG A 119 13.43 6.45 -15.52
N ARG A 120 14.37 5.57 -15.90
CA ARG A 120 14.29 4.12 -15.62
C ARG A 120 14.48 3.85 -14.12
N GLN A 121 15.48 4.49 -13.50
CA GLN A 121 15.76 4.42 -12.06
C GLN A 121 14.53 4.83 -11.24
N LYS A 122 13.97 6.03 -11.46
CA LYS A 122 12.76 6.49 -10.75
C LYS A 122 11.54 5.59 -10.96
N LYS A 123 11.41 4.90 -12.11
CA LYS A 123 10.35 3.89 -12.32
C LYS A 123 10.61 2.60 -11.55
N ALA A 124 11.87 2.15 -11.47
CA ALA A 124 12.25 0.94 -10.72
C ALA A 124 12.14 1.16 -9.20
N GLU A 125 12.49 2.35 -8.73
CA GLU A 125 12.35 2.81 -7.34
C GLU A 125 10.89 2.81 -6.89
N ALA A 126 9.99 3.50 -7.60
CA ALA A 126 8.56 3.49 -7.30
C ALA A 126 7.91 2.09 -7.44
N ALA A 127 8.51 1.18 -8.22
CA ALA A 127 8.07 -0.21 -8.28
C ALA A 127 8.51 -0.99 -7.02
N LYS A 128 9.75 -0.81 -6.54
CA LYS A 128 10.24 -1.38 -5.27
C LYS A 128 9.46 -0.86 -4.07
N GLU A 129 9.20 0.44 -4.00
CA GLU A 129 8.37 1.06 -2.96
C GLU A 129 6.99 0.40 -2.89
N ARG A 130 6.32 0.25 -4.05
CA ARG A 130 5.03 -0.44 -4.13
C ARG A 130 5.12 -1.92 -3.72
N GLU A 131 6.18 -2.63 -4.10
CA GLU A 131 6.38 -4.03 -3.69
C GLU A 131 6.57 -4.16 -2.17
N LEU A 132 7.35 -3.25 -1.56
CA LEU A 132 7.55 -3.20 -0.10
C LEU A 132 6.23 -2.95 0.64
N LEU A 133 5.42 -1.98 0.18
CA LEU A 133 4.09 -1.69 0.75
C LEU A 133 3.13 -2.89 0.63
N ILE A 134 3.14 -3.61 -0.49
CA ILE A 134 2.34 -4.84 -0.66
C ILE A 134 2.83 -5.92 0.33
N LYS A 135 4.14 -6.13 0.42
CA LYS A 135 4.79 -7.13 1.28
C LYS A 135 4.60 -6.84 2.77
N GLU A 136 4.48 -5.57 3.15
CA GLU A 136 4.10 -5.14 4.50
C GLU A 136 2.61 -5.38 4.76
N ALA A 137 1.73 -4.99 3.83
CA ALA A 137 0.30 -5.27 3.94
C ALA A 137 0.00 -6.77 4.02
N GLU A 138 0.73 -7.63 3.30
CA GLU A 138 0.65 -9.08 3.42
C GLU A 138 1.09 -9.60 4.79
N LYS A 139 2.15 -9.05 5.39
CA LYS A 139 2.56 -9.38 6.76
C LYS A 139 1.47 -8.99 7.76
N ALA A 140 0.97 -7.76 7.67
CA ALA A 140 -0.11 -7.29 8.54
C ALA A 140 -1.39 -8.14 8.40
N ASN A 141 -1.74 -8.52 7.16
CA ASN A 141 -2.89 -9.38 6.88
C ASN A 141 -2.70 -10.79 7.48
N LYS A 142 -1.50 -11.39 7.42
CA LYS A 142 -1.20 -12.68 8.09
C LYS A 142 -1.49 -12.66 9.60
N PHE A 143 -1.31 -11.51 10.26
CA PHE A 143 -1.59 -11.32 11.69
C PHE A 143 -2.96 -10.67 11.99
N CYS A 144 -3.79 -10.42 10.97
CA CYS A 144 -5.16 -9.93 11.17
C CYS A 144 -5.97 -10.90 12.02
N ALA A 145 -6.81 -10.39 12.93
CA ALA A 145 -7.66 -11.19 13.82
C ALA A 145 -8.43 -12.29 13.06
N ARG A 146 -9.02 -11.96 11.91
CA ARG A 146 -9.72 -12.90 11.01
C ARG A 146 -8.86 -14.09 10.59
N ASN A 147 -7.58 -13.87 10.28
CA ASN A 147 -6.68 -14.92 9.81
C ASN A 147 -6.13 -15.75 10.97
N VAL A 148 -5.89 -15.12 12.12
CA VAL A 148 -5.56 -15.82 13.38
C VAL A 148 -6.73 -16.70 13.84
N GLU A 149 -7.96 -16.21 13.77
CA GLU A 149 -9.19 -16.96 14.07
C GLU A 149 -9.41 -18.09 13.07
N ALA A 150 -9.28 -17.85 11.76
CA ALA A 150 -9.36 -18.89 10.74
C ALA A 150 -8.30 -19.99 10.94
N GLY A 151 -7.08 -19.62 11.35
CA GLY A 151 -6.02 -20.56 11.72
C GLY A 151 -6.39 -21.42 12.94
N LYS A 152 -6.85 -20.79 14.02
CA LYS A 152 -7.34 -21.49 15.24
C LYS A 152 -8.50 -22.42 14.92
N LEU A 153 -9.46 -21.95 14.13
CA LEU A 153 -10.61 -22.74 13.67
C LEU A 153 -10.13 -23.96 12.86
N LYS A 154 -9.25 -23.78 11.87
CA LYS A 154 -8.68 -24.88 11.08
C LYS A 154 -7.94 -25.91 11.94
N ALA A 155 -7.27 -25.48 13.02
CA ALA A 155 -6.64 -26.39 13.99
C ALA A 155 -7.67 -27.24 14.75
N ILE A 156 -8.69 -26.61 15.36
CA ILE A 156 -9.75 -27.30 16.11
C ILE A 156 -10.53 -28.29 15.22
N LEU A 157 -10.76 -27.94 13.95
CA LEU A 157 -11.46 -28.79 12.99
C LEU A 157 -10.61 -30.00 12.57
N LYS A 158 -9.29 -29.83 12.44
CA LYS A 158 -8.33 -30.92 12.17
C LYS A 158 -8.23 -31.87 13.37
N GLU A 159 -8.14 -31.33 14.58
CA GLU A 159 -8.12 -32.10 15.84
C GLU A 159 -9.36 -32.99 15.96
N LYS A 160 -10.56 -32.41 15.80
CA LYS A 160 -11.84 -33.12 15.93
C LYS A 160 -12.23 -33.97 14.70
N LYS A 161 -11.39 -34.02 13.66
CA LYS A 161 -11.63 -34.74 12.38
C LYS A 161 -13.03 -34.51 11.77
N LEU A 162 -13.58 -33.31 11.94
CA LEU A 162 -15.00 -33.04 11.70
C LEU A 162 -15.34 -33.05 10.20
N GLN A 163 -16.13 -34.04 9.76
CA GLN A 163 -16.59 -34.17 8.38
C GLN A 163 -17.87 -33.34 8.12
N ILE A 164 -17.79 -32.02 8.32
CA ILE A 164 -18.98 -31.17 8.47
C ILE A 164 -19.97 -31.21 7.28
N LEU A 165 -19.46 -31.37 6.04
CA LEU A 165 -20.31 -31.39 4.84
C LEU A 165 -21.28 -32.58 4.89
N TYR A 166 -20.73 -33.79 5.00
CA TYR A 166 -21.53 -35.03 5.00
C TYR A 166 -22.39 -35.17 6.26
N ALA A 167 -21.94 -34.63 7.40
CA ALA A 167 -22.76 -34.53 8.61
C ALA A 167 -23.97 -33.60 8.41
N ALA A 168 -23.77 -32.43 7.80
CA ALA A 168 -24.86 -31.50 7.48
C ALA A 168 -25.82 -32.07 6.41
N LEU A 169 -25.30 -32.81 5.42
CA LEU A 169 -26.11 -33.50 4.42
C LEU A 169 -26.97 -34.60 5.05
N ALA A 170 -26.40 -35.45 5.92
CA ALA A 170 -27.16 -36.47 6.65
C ALA A 170 -28.26 -35.84 7.52
N HIS A 171 -27.93 -34.79 8.28
CA HIS A 171 -28.90 -34.04 9.10
C HIS A 171 -30.02 -33.41 8.25
N GLN A 172 -29.72 -32.86 7.07
CA GLN A 172 -30.74 -32.34 6.14
C GLN A 172 -31.64 -33.44 5.55
N LEU A 173 -31.10 -34.64 5.33
CA LEU A 173 -31.83 -35.76 4.72
C LEU A 173 -32.84 -36.42 5.67
N LYS A 174 -32.73 -36.21 6.99
CA LYS A 174 -33.65 -36.67 8.04
C LYS A 174 -33.90 -38.19 8.17
N SER A 175 -33.39 -39.01 7.26
CA SER A 175 -33.38 -40.48 7.37
C SER A 175 -32.18 -40.96 8.18
N GLU A 176 -32.44 -41.78 9.21
CA GLU A 176 -31.39 -42.41 10.04
C GLU A 176 -30.56 -43.44 9.24
N ASP A 177 -31.09 -43.92 8.11
CA ASP A 177 -30.45 -44.90 7.20
C ASP A 177 -29.15 -44.43 6.54
N TYR A 178 -28.83 -43.13 6.59
CA TYR A 178 -27.74 -42.54 5.83
C TYR A 178 -26.57 -42.11 6.72
N SER A 179 -25.77 -43.09 7.11
CA SER A 179 -24.47 -42.86 7.76
C SER A 179 -23.53 -42.05 6.85
N ILE A 180 -22.66 -41.23 7.45
CA ILE A 180 -21.70 -40.36 6.73
C ILE A 180 -20.85 -41.14 5.70
N SER A 181 -20.42 -42.36 6.06
CA SER A 181 -19.69 -43.26 5.16
C SER A 181 -20.55 -43.67 3.95
N SER A 182 -21.82 -44.03 4.18
CA SER A 182 -22.74 -44.41 3.10
C SER A 182 -23.04 -43.27 2.11
N LEU A 183 -23.06 -42.00 2.55
CA LEU A 183 -23.15 -40.87 1.63
C LEU A 183 -21.90 -40.81 0.74
N ARG A 184 -20.70 -40.90 1.33
CA ARG A 184 -19.42 -40.82 0.62
C ARG A 184 -19.27 -41.88 -0.46
N SER A 185 -19.55 -43.15 -0.12
CA SER A 185 -19.52 -44.25 -1.10
C SER A 185 -20.54 -44.03 -2.22
N LYS A 186 -21.72 -43.47 -1.93
CA LYS A 186 -22.71 -43.11 -2.97
C LYS A 186 -22.25 -41.94 -3.84
N THR A 187 -21.63 -40.91 -3.25
CA THR A 187 -21.06 -39.76 -3.97
C THR A 187 -19.93 -40.20 -4.92
N ALA A 188 -18.94 -40.93 -4.40
CA ALA A 188 -17.83 -41.45 -5.20
C ALA A 188 -18.32 -42.43 -6.28
N SER A 189 -19.24 -43.35 -5.97
CA SER A 189 -19.86 -44.21 -6.99
C SER A 189 -20.61 -43.42 -8.07
N TYR A 190 -21.25 -42.29 -7.74
CA TYR A 190 -21.92 -41.43 -8.72
C TYR A 190 -20.92 -40.71 -9.62
N ILE A 191 -19.81 -40.20 -9.07
CA ILE A 191 -18.74 -39.57 -9.83
C ILE A 191 -18.06 -40.60 -10.75
N ARG A 192 -17.70 -41.79 -10.24
CA ARG A 192 -17.18 -42.92 -11.05
C ARG A 192 -18.15 -43.33 -12.18
N SER A 193 -19.46 -43.20 -11.98
CA SER A 193 -20.47 -43.50 -13.02
C SER A 193 -20.64 -42.40 -14.09
N LYS A 194 -20.03 -41.22 -13.88
CA LYS A 194 -20.23 -40.02 -14.70
C LYS A 194 -18.96 -39.16 -14.78
N LEU A 195 -17.80 -39.77 -14.97
CA LEU A 195 -16.50 -39.08 -14.92
C LEU A 195 -16.48 -37.83 -15.83
N ASP A 196 -16.94 -37.93 -17.08
CA ASP A 196 -17.01 -36.82 -18.05
C ASP A 196 -17.82 -35.60 -17.58
N ASP A 197 -18.85 -35.84 -16.76
CA ASP A 197 -19.77 -34.84 -16.18
C ASP A 197 -19.08 -34.05 -15.04
N PHE A 198 -17.94 -34.55 -14.53
CA PHE A 198 -17.19 -34.03 -13.38
C PHE A 198 -15.72 -33.65 -13.67
N MET A 199 -15.07 -34.24 -14.68
CA MET A 199 -13.71 -33.90 -15.15
C MET A 199 -13.48 -32.38 -15.28
N PRO A 200 -14.40 -31.56 -15.85
CA PRO A 200 -14.18 -30.11 -16.00
C PRO A 200 -14.21 -29.31 -14.69
N PHE A 201 -14.57 -29.94 -13.56
CA PHE A 201 -14.81 -29.29 -12.27
C PHE A 201 -13.88 -29.79 -11.16
N ILE A 202 -12.96 -30.70 -11.46
CA ILE A 202 -12.01 -31.28 -10.52
C ILE A 202 -10.60 -31.04 -11.06
N THR A 203 -9.90 -30.13 -10.39
CA THR A 203 -8.53 -29.67 -10.72
C THR A 203 -7.57 -30.04 -9.60
N ASP A 204 -6.30 -30.25 -9.93
CA ASP A 204 -5.25 -30.55 -8.96
C ASP A 204 -5.02 -29.34 -8.02
N PRO A 205 -5.07 -29.50 -6.68
CA PRO A 205 -4.79 -28.43 -5.73
C PRO A 205 -3.39 -27.79 -5.83
N GLU A 206 -2.40 -28.46 -6.44
CA GLU A 206 -1.01 -27.96 -6.50
C GLU A 206 -0.62 -27.42 -7.88
N THR A 207 -1.02 -28.07 -8.99
CA THR A 207 -0.76 -27.56 -10.36
C THR A 207 -1.87 -26.66 -10.91
N GLY A 208 -3.13 -26.89 -10.51
CA GLY A 208 -4.31 -26.21 -11.07
C GLY A 208 -4.80 -26.76 -12.42
N ASP A 209 -4.13 -27.80 -12.96
CA ASP A 209 -4.52 -28.47 -14.19
C ASP A 209 -5.75 -29.39 -14.00
N LEU A 210 -6.38 -29.78 -15.11
CA LEU A 210 -7.47 -30.77 -15.13
C LEU A 210 -6.91 -32.16 -14.82
N LEU A 211 -7.62 -32.94 -14.00
CA LEU A 211 -7.21 -34.31 -13.68
C LEU A 211 -7.35 -35.25 -14.88
N ASP A 212 -6.38 -36.15 -15.03
CA ASP A 212 -6.52 -37.36 -15.86
C ASP A 212 -7.50 -38.36 -15.22
N GLN A 213 -8.09 -39.25 -16.03
CA GLN A 213 -9.06 -40.24 -15.56
C GLN A 213 -8.56 -41.10 -14.38
N THR A 214 -7.29 -41.49 -14.38
CA THR A 214 -6.65 -42.26 -13.29
C THR A 214 -6.45 -41.45 -12.01
N GLN A 215 -6.23 -40.14 -12.13
CA GLN A 215 -6.20 -39.22 -10.99
C GLN A 215 -7.62 -39.01 -10.45
N LEU A 216 -8.63 -39.00 -11.31
CA LEU A 216 -10.03 -38.84 -10.94
C LEU A 216 -10.57 -40.06 -10.19
N GLU A 217 -10.12 -41.27 -10.52
CA GLU A 217 -10.34 -42.49 -9.74
C GLU A 217 -9.73 -42.37 -8.34
N LYS A 218 -8.47 -41.93 -8.23
CA LYS A 218 -7.82 -41.65 -6.94
C LYS A 218 -8.57 -40.60 -6.11
N TYR A 219 -9.11 -39.55 -6.73
CA TYR A 219 -9.96 -38.56 -6.05
C TYR A 219 -11.27 -39.19 -5.51
N CYS A 220 -11.87 -40.15 -6.23
CA CYS A 220 -13.02 -40.89 -5.73
C CYS A 220 -12.67 -41.76 -4.51
N ASP A 221 -11.50 -42.41 -4.52
CA ASP A 221 -10.99 -43.18 -3.38
C ASP A 221 -10.68 -42.27 -2.17
N GLU A 222 -10.18 -41.06 -2.42
CA GLU A 222 -9.98 -40.03 -1.39
C GLU A 222 -11.30 -39.49 -0.82
N ILE A 223 -12.37 -39.35 -1.62
CA ILE A 223 -13.72 -39.03 -1.12
C ILE A 223 -14.24 -40.11 -0.18
N GLU A 224 -13.99 -41.39 -0.47
CA GLU A 224 -14.46 -42.49 0.38
C GLU A 224 -13.67 -42.53 1.70
N ASN A 225 -12.33 -42.57 1.60
CA ASN A 225 -11.46 -42.90 2.73
C ASN A 225 -11.00 -41.68 3.56
N THR A 226 -10.78 -40.51 2.94
CA THR A 226 -10.16 -39.36 3.61
C THR A 226 -11.22 -38.48 4.27
N SER A 227 -11.03 -38.07 5.52
CA SER A 227 -11.93 -37.14 6.24
C SER A 227 -11.90 -35.68 5.72
N ALA A 228 -11.60 -35.51 4.42
CA ALA A 228 -11.58 -34.26 3.70
C ALA A 228 -12.95 -33.57 3.73
N TRP A 229 -12.89 -32.25 3.59
CA TRP A 229 -14.05 -31.38 3.46
C TRP A 229 -14.40 -31.32 1.98
N GLY A 230 -15.50 -31.97 1.59
CA GLY A 230 -15.90 -32.03 0.19
C GLY A 230 -16.24 -30.65 -0.38
N GLY A 231 -16.15 -30.54 -1.71
CA GLY A 231 -16.36 -29.31 -2.46
C GLY A 231 -17.71 -29.27 -3.19
N GLN A 232 -17.69 -28.57 -4.34
CA GLN A 232 -18.83 -28.42 -5.24
C GLN A 232 -19.20 -29.71 -6.02
N PRO A 233 -18.25 -30.54 -6.53
CA PRO A 233 -18.58 -31.77 -7.23
C PRO A 233 -19.47 -32.71 -6.41
N GLU A 234 -19.13 -32.90 -5.14
CA GLU A 234 -19.86 -33.76 -4.21
C GLU A 234 -21.27 -33.23 -3.91
N LEU A 235 -21.43 -31.91 -3.78
CA LEU A 235 -22.74 -31.27 -3.65
C LEU A 235 -23.59 -31.41 -4.93
N ALA A 236 -22.99 -31.27 -6.11
CA ALA A 236 -23.67 -31.39 -7.39
C ALA A 236 -24.29 -32.79 -7.61
N THR A 237 -23.68 -33.85 -7.05
CA THR A 237 -24.27 -35.21 -7.09
C THR A 237 -25.69 -35.27 -6.50
N ARG A 238 -25.99 -34.47 -5.45
CA ARG A 238 -27.30 -34.49 -4.79
C ARG A 238 -28.39 -33.82 -5.64
N ILE A 239 -28.04 -32.77 -6.39
CA ILE A 239 -29.01 -31.99 -7.16
C ILE A 239 -29.62 -32.84 -8.29
N LYS A 240 -28.79 -33.63 -8.99
CA LYS A 240 -29.21 -34.54 -10.08
C LYS A 240 -29.94 -35.82 -9.62
N LYS A 241 -30.40 -35.90 -8.36
CA LYS A 241 -31.19 -37.04 -7.82
C LYS A 241 -32.34 -36.63 -6.88
N ALA A 242 -32.74 -35.35 -6.93
CA ALA A 242 -33.89 -34.80 -6.19
C ALA A 242 -34.93 -34.17 -7.14
N VAL A 243 -34.88 -34.55 -8.41
CA VAL A 243 -35.75 -34.21 -9.54
C VAL A 243 -35.95 -35.48 -10.36
#